data_AF-A0A4R8IGH1-F1
#
_entry.id   AF-A0A4R8IGH1-F1
#
_cell.length_a   1.000
_cell.length_b   1.000
_cell.length_c   1.000
_cell.angle_alpha   90.00
_cell.angle_beta   90.00
_cell.angle_gamma   90.00
#
_symmetry.space_group_name_H-M   'P 1'
#
loop_
_entity.id
_entity.type
_entity.pdbx_description
1 polymer ?
#
loop_
_entity_poly.entity_id
_entity_poly.type
_entity_poly.pdbx_seq_one_letter_code
_entity_poly.pdbx_strand_id
1 'polypeptide(L)'
;MSQPLEIVNSTDHIVKGEVTYMTIFCTSHYFFVKPNSKWKSEKRGICPIVEVSAEIKTPRGIFTAKPFISIGTTHSRFEVVELRENIFKVIRMRNAETKKPAVIKNHNHSFIDQR
;
A
#
# COMPACT_ATOMS: atom_id res chain seq x y z
N MET A 1 22.02 8.89 -2.89
CA MET A 1 21.34 9.06 -1.58
C MET A 1 20.14 8.12 -1.51
N SER A 2 19.91 7.49 -0.37
CA SER A 2 18.88 6.47 -0.21
C SER A 2 17.51 7.17 -0.01
N GLN A 3 16.47 6.81 -0.78
CA GLN A 3 15.13 7.45 -0.63
C GLN A 3 14.46 7.02 0.69
N PRO A 4 13.80 7.94 1.42
CA PRO A 4 13.08 7.58 2.64
C PRO A 4 11.94 6.61 2.32
N LEU A 5 11.63 5.74 3.28
CA LEU A 5 10.46 4.87 3.20
C LEU A 5 9.20 5.71 3.38
N GLU A 6 8.31 5.68 2.39
CA GLU A 6 7.04 6.37 2.36
C GLU A 6 5.90 5.36 2.25
N ILE A 7 4.91 5.49 3.13
CA ILE A 7 3.68 4.70 3.10
C ILE A 7 2.52 5.67 2.96
N VAL A 8 1.80 5.55 1.85
CA VAL A 8 0.64 6.37 1.52
C VAL A 8 -0.62 5.61 1.90
N ASN A 9 -1.51 6.27 2.63
CA ASN A 9 -2.84 5.76 2.91
C ASN A 9 -3.85 6.43 1.98
N SER A 10 -4.42 5.66 1.06
CA SER A 10 -5.45 6.11 0.11
C SER A 10 -6.85 5.64 0.52
N THR A 11 -7.01 5.23 1.78
CA THR A 11 -8.28 4.84 2.38
C THR A 11 -8.80 5.94 3.31
N ASP A 12 -10.11 5.93 3.54
CA ASP A 12 -10.78 6.84 4.50
C ASP A 12 -10.67 6.35 5.96
N HIS A 13 -9.77 5.40 6.22
CA HIS A 13 -9.63 4.72 7.50
C HIS A 13 -8.21 4.83 8.04
N ILE A 14 -8.06 4.61 9.34
CA ILE A 14 -6.75 4.63 9.99
C ILE A 14 -6.04 3.33 9.64
N VAL A 15 -4.79 3.45 9.20
CA VAL A 15 -3.94 2.30 8.85
C VAL A 15 -2.80 2.19 9.85
N LYS A 16 -2.60 0.97 10.35
CA LYS A 16 -1.44 0.56 11.14
C LYS A 16 -0.74 -0.57 10.43
N GLY A 17 0.53 -0.79 10.67
CA GLY A 17 1.20 -1.93 10.07
C GLY A 17 2.65 -2.03 10.45
N GLU A 18 3.30 -3.03 9.87
CA GLU A 18 4.70 -3.34 10.09
C GLU A 18 5.42 -3.52 8.75
N VAL A 19 6.66 -3.03 8.71
CA VAL A 19 7.59 -3.28 7.62
C VAL A 19 8.69 -4.18 8.12
N THR A 20 8.78 -5.36 7.52
CA THR A 20 9.76 -6.40 7.85
C THR A 20 10.87 -6.44 6.80
N TYR A 21 12.10 -6.60 7.27
CA TYR A 21 13.29 -6.60 6.45
C TYR A 21 13.88 -8.01 6.33
N MET A 22 14.68 -8.23 5.28
CA MET A 22 15.26 -9.55 4.98
C MET A 22 16.26 -10.04 6.02
N THR A 23 16.97 -9.12 6.66
CA THR A 23 18.08 -9.44 7.56
C THR A 23 17.73 -9.10 9.00
N ILE A 24 18.04 -10.01 9.93
CA ILE A 24 17.86 -9.82 11.39
C ILE A 24 18.58 -8.59 11.96
N PHE A 25 19.58 -8.06 11.25
CA PHE A 25 20.29 -6.84 11.62
C PHE A 25 19.45 -5.56 11.44
N CYS A 26 18.26 -5.69 10.85
CA CYS A 26 17.37 -4.57 10.58
C CYS A 26 16.10 -4.73 11.38
N THR A 27 15.88 -3.81 12.31
CA THR A 27 14.68 -3.78 13.14
C THR A 27 13.46 -3.51 12.26
N SER A 28 12.39 -4.28 12.46
CA SER A 28 11.10 -3.98 11.86
C SER A 28 10.63 -2.57 12.23
N HIS A 29 9.94 -1.92 11.31
CA HIS A 29 9.36 -0.60 11.55
C HIS A 29 7.84 -0.68 11.60
N TYR A 30 7.28 -0.24 12.73
CA TYR A 30 5.85 -0.02 12.84
C TYR A 30 5.49 1.36 12.32
N PHE A 31 4.36 1.44 11.61
CA PHE A 31 3.88 2.70 11.08
C PHE A 31 2.40 2.91 11.42
N PHE A 32 2.04 4.19 11.50
CA PHE A 32 0.69 4.66 11.74
C PHE A 32 0.38 5.78 10.75
N VAL A 33 -0.69 5.62 9.98
CA VAL A 33 -1.09 6.60 8.95
C VAL A 33 -2.55 6.96 9.14
N LYS A 34 -2.82 8.28 9.22
CA LYS A 34 -4.20 8.80 9.24
C LYS A 34 -4.84 8.63 7.85
N PRO A 35 -6.19 8.69 7.74
CA PRO A 35 -6.88 8.68 6.46
C PRO A 35 -6.30 9.71 5.48
N ASN A 36 -6.19 9.34 4.19
CA ASN A 36 -5.72 10.24 3.11
C ASN A 36 -4.40 10.97 3.40
N SER A 37 -3.51 10.35 4.18
CA SER A 37 -2.23 10.92 4.58
C SER A 37 -1.07 10.00 4.24
N LYS A 38 0.15 10.49 4.42
CA LYS A 38 1.37 9.72 4.18
C LYS A 38 2.24 9.72 5.43
N TRP A 39 2.82 8.56 5.70
CA TRP A 39 3.86 8.38 6.69
C TRP A 39 5.21 8.31 6.01
N LYS A 40 6.22 8.94 6.61
CA LYS A 40 7.60 8.88 6.16
C LYS A 40 8.47 8.41 7.30
N SER A 41 9.35 7.46 7.02
CA SER A 41 10.38 7.05 7.96
C SER A 41 11.51 8.08 8.01
N GLU A 42 11.99 8.39 9.21
CA GLU A 42 13.15 9.26 9.43
C GLU A 42 14.47 8.60 9.05
N LYS A 43 14.53 7.25 9.06
CA LYS A 43 15.73 6.48 8.74
C LYS A 43 15.42 5.43 7.69
N ARG A 44 16.08 5.53 6.53
CA ARG A 44 16.16 4.38 5.62
C ARG A 44 17.32 3.50 6.06
N GLY A 45 17.03 2.26 6.43
CA GLY A 45 18.04 1.21 6.43
C GLY A 45 18.44 0.86 4.99
N ILE A 46 19.67 0.41 4.77
CA ILE A 46 20.14 -0.20 3.50
C ILE A 46 19.41 -1.53 3.23
N CYS A 47 18.63 -1.99 4.20
CA CYS A 47 18.01 -3.30 4.26
C CYS A 47 16.91 -3.48 3.21
N PRO A 48 16.93 -4.58 2.44
CA PRO A 48 15.83 -4.95 1.56
C PRO A 48 14.56 -5.24 2.37
N ILE A 49 13.45 -4.67 1.93
CA ILE A 49 12.12 -4.93 2.51
C ILE A 49 11.63 -6.27 1.97
N VAL A 50 11.12 -7.13 2.86
CA VAL A 50 10.52 -8.43 2.48
C VAL A 50 9.01 -8.36 2.57
N GLU A 51 8.49 -7.76 3.63
CA GLU A 51 7.06 -7.70 3.87
C GLU A 51 6.62 -6.31 4.30
N VAL A 52 5.45 -5.89 3.81
CA VAL A 52 4.71 -4.75 4.32
C VAL A 52 3.30 -5.23 4.65
N SER A 53 3.01 -5.36 5.94
CA SER A 53 1.70 -5.71 6.47
C SER A 53 0.94 -4.44 6.86
N ALA A 54 -0.39 -4.48 6.75
CA ALA A 54 -1.24 -3.36 7.15
C ALA A 54 -2.57 -3.86 7.69
N GLU A 55 -3.04 -3.17 8.72
CA GLU A 55 -4.33 -3.33 9.38
C GLU A 55 -5.09 -2.01 9.31
N ILE A 56 -6.35 -2.10 8.89
CA ILE A 56 -7.23 -0.97 8.69
C ILE A 56 -8.30 -0.99 9.77
N LYS A 57 -8.37 0.09 10.55
CA LYS A 57 -9.42 0.28 11.55
C LYS A 57 -10.61 0.97 10.90
N THR A 58 -11.66 0.21 10.66
CA THR A 58 -12.96 0.71 10.16
C THR A 58 -13.98 0.78 11.30
N PRO A 59 -15.11 1.47 11.13
CA PRO A 59 -16.22 1.41 12.09
C PRO A 59 -16.81 0.01 12.28
N ARG A 60 -16.66 -0.88 11.29
CA ARG A 60 -17.18 -2.26 11.32
C ARG A 60 -16.23 -3.25 12.00
N GLY A 61 -14.97 -2.86 12.22
CA GLY A 61 -13.94 -3.73 12.77
C GLY A 61 -12.55 -3.46 12.21
N ILE A 62 -11.61 -4.32 12.59
CA ILE A 62 -10.23 -4.29 12.09
C ILE A 62 -10.13 -5.27 10.92
N PHE A 63 -9.66 -4.79 9.77
CA PHE A 63 -9.45 -5.59 8.58
C PHE A 63 -7.97 -5.63 8.22
N THR A 64 -7.46 -6.82 7.92
CA THR A 64 -6.07 -6.99 7.48
C THR A 64 -5.99 -6.81 5.97
N ALA A 65 -5.12 -5.91 5.51
CA ALA A 65 -4.82 -5.77 4.10
C ALA A 65 -4.05 -6.99 3.59
N LYS A 66 -4.22 -7.33 2.31
CA LYS A 66 -3.30 -8.26 1.66
C LYS A 66 -1.89 -7.65 1.68
N PRO A 67 -0.92 -8.30 2.36
CA PRO A 67 0.42 -7.75 2.52
C PRO A 67 1.16 -7.75 1.18
N PHE A 68 2.13 -6.85 1.07
CA PHE A 68 3.10 -6.90 -0.02
C PHE A 68 4.26 -7.78 0.42
N ILE A 69 4.56 -8.84 -0.34
CA ILE A 69 5.67 -9.75 -0.09
C ILE A 69 6.63 -9.72 -1.28
N SER A 70 7.93 -9.66 -0.99
CA SER A 70 9.00 -9.68 -2.00
C SER A 70 10.25 -10.40 -1.48
N ILE A 71 11.13 -10.83 -2.40
CA ILE A 71 12.41 -11.50 -2.08
C ILE A 71 13.49 -10.45 -1.72
N GLY A 72 13.09 -9.32 -1.14
CA GLY A 72 13.97 -8.18 -0.91
C GLY A 72 13.85 -7.12 -2.00
N THR A 73 13.28 -5.98 -1.65
CA THR A 73 13.18 -4.81 -2.54
C THR A 73 13.87 -3.59 -1.97
N THR A 74 14.50 -2.81 -2.85
CA THR A 74 14.98 -1.46 -2.54
C THR A 74 13.89 -0.41 -2.77
N HIS A 75 12.70 -0.78 -3.23
CA HIS A 75 11.58 0.16 -3.31
C HIS A 75 11.26 0.72 -1.94
N SER A 76 11.12 2.04 -1.87
CA SER A 76 10.86 2.75 -0.63
C SER A 76 9.47 3.39 -0.59
N ARG A 77 8.57 3.07 -1.53
CA ARG A 77 7.24 3.68 -1.58
C ARG A 77 6.14 2.65 -1.75
N PHE A 78 5.21 2.66 -0.81
CA PHE A 78 4.07 1.76 -0.75
C PHE A 78 2.79 2.54 -0.56
N GLU A 79 1.69 1.98 -1.01
CA GLU A 79 0.36 2.57 -0.90
C GLU A 79 -0.61 1.50 -0.40
N VAL A 80 -1.45 1.86 0.57
CA VAL A 80 -2.56 1.04 1.03
C VAL A 80 -3.81 1.53 0.31
N VAL A 81 -4.39 0.63 -0.48
CA VAL A 81 -5.57 0.90 -1.29
C VAL A 81 -6.73 0.01 -0.89
N GLU A 82 -7.93 0.55 -0.97
CA GLU A 82 -9.17 -0.22 -0.93
C GLU A 82 -9.52 -0.69 -2.35
N LEU A 83 -9.66 -1.99 -2.54
CA LEU A 83 -10.03 -2.58 -3.83
C LEU A 83 -11.55 -2.69 -3.97
N ARG A 84 -12.22 -3.04 -2.88
CA ARG A 84 -13.68 -3.19 -2.72
C ARG A 84 -14.02 -2.91 -1.27
N GLU A 85 -15.31 -2.79 -0.97
CA GLU A 85 -15.80 -2.58 0.39
C GLU A 85 -15.16 -3.58 1.38
N ASN A 86 -14.37 -3.06 2.31
CA ASN A 86 -13.60 -3.82 3.32
C ASN A 86 -12.50 -4.77 2.79
N ILE A 87 -12.11 -4.67 1.52
CA ILE A 87 -11.01 -5.44 0.94
C ILE A 87 -9.85 -4.50 0.62
N PHE A 88 -8.77 -4.64 1.39
CA PHE A 88 -7.60 -3.78 1.30
C PHE A 88 -6.37 -4.51 0.77
N LYS A 89 -5.47 -3.77 0.13
CA LYS A 89 -4.21 -4.31 -0.39
C LYS A 89 -3.09 -3.29 -0.28
N VAL A 90 -1.90 -3.78 0.06
CA VAL A 90 -0.66 -3.00 -0.05
C VAL A 90 -0.09 -3.17 -1.45
N ILE A 91 0.17 -2.05 -2.14
CA ILE A 91 0.79 -2.02 -3.46
C ILE A 91 2.09 -1.22 -3.43
N ARG A 92 3.06 -1.64 -4.24
CA ARG A 92 4.27 -0.84 -4.46
C ARG A 92 3.94 0.32 -5.40
N MET A 93 4.42 1.52 -5.07
CA MET A 93 4.40 2.64 -6.00
C MET A 93 5.71 2.67 -6.79
N ARG A 94 5.64 2.75 -8.11
CA ARG A 94 6.81 3.12 -8.92
C ARG A 94 6.90 4.64 -8.91
N ASN A 95 8.11 5.19 -8.77
CA ASN A 95 8.30 6.62 -8.93
C ASN A 95 7.90 7.01 -10.36
N ALA A 96 7.07 8.05 -10.47
CA ALA A 96 6.38 8.59 -11.65
C ALA A 96 5.02 7.96 -12.01
N GLU A 97 4.00 8.82 -11.89
CA GLU A 97 2.64 8.77 -12.41
C GLU A 97 1.58 7.94 -11.66
N THR A 98 0.79 8.69 -10.90
CA THR A 98 -0.63 8.49 -10.62
C THR A 98 -1.37 7.67 -11.68
N LYS A 99 -1.51 6.37 -11.45
CA LYS A 99 -2.71 5.66 -11.86
C LYS A 99 -3.34 5.09 -10.61
N LYS A 100 -4.35 5.80 -10.10
CA LYS A 100 -5.37 5.22 -9.20
C LYS A 100 -5.69 3.82 -9.74
N PRO A 101 -5.68 2.76 -8.90
CA PRO A 101 -6.10 1.45 -9.36
C PRO A 101 -7.47 1.61 -9.99
N ALA A 102 -7.57 1.26 -11.27
CA ALA A 102 -8.81 1.38 -12.03
C ALA A 102 -9.87 0.54 -11.31
N VAL A 103 -10.82 1.22 -10.70
CA VAL A 103 -12.12 0.64 -10.36
C VAL A 103 -12.67 0.09 -11.67
N ILE A 104 -12.77 -1.24 -11.77
CA ILE A 104 -13.34 -1.93 -12.93
C ILE A 104 -14.79 -1.46 -13.06
N LYS A 105 -15.05 -0.48 -13.95
CA LYS A 105 -16.40 -0.17 -14.40
C LYS A 105 -16.75 -1.17 -15.49
N ASN A 106 -17.52 -2.19 -15.15
CA ASN A 106 -18.27 -2.98 -16.13
C ASN A 106 -19.24 -2.03 -16.84
N HIS A 107 -19.01 -1.70 -18.11
CA HIS A 107 -20.02 -1.07 -18.96
C HIS A 107 -20.25 -1.96 -20.19
N ASN A 108 -21.51 -2.34 -20.35
CA ASN A 108 -22.05 -3.22 -21.37
C ASN A 108 -21.78 -2.68 -22.77
N HIS A 109 -21.30 -3.54 -23.67
CA HIS A 109 -21.19 -3.24 -25.08
C HIS A 109 -22.50 -3.64 -25.77
N SER A 110 -23.45 -2.71 -25.93
CA SER A 110 -24.54 -2.85 -26.89
C SER A 110 -24.04 -2.33 -28.24
N PHE A 111 -23.62 -3.23 -29.13
CA PHE A 111 -23.44 -2.94 -30.54
C PHE A 111 -24.82 -2.76 -31.20
N ILE A 112 -25.14 -1.54 -31.61
CA ILE A 112 -26.06 -1.31 -32.72
C ILE A 112 -25.22 -0.54 -33.74
N ASP A 113 -24.76 -1.26 -34.77
CA ASP A 113 -24.14 -0.66 -35.94
C ASP A 113 -25.24 -0.30 -36.95
N GLN A 114 -25.05 0.85 -37.58
CA GLN A 114 -26.02 1.54 -38.44
C GLN A 114 -25.97 0.98 -39.87
N ARG A 115 -27.10 1.13 -40.56
CA ARG A 115 -27.26 0.90 -42.00
C ARG A 115 -26.43 1.88 -42.83
#